data_AF-A0A6A6LYJ8-F1
#
_entry.id   AF-A0A6A6LYJ8-F1
#
_cell.length_a   1.000
_cell.length_b   1.000
_cell.length_c   1.000
_cell.angle_alpha   90.00
_cell.angle_beta   90.00
_cell.angle_gamma   90.00
#
_symmetry.space_group_name_H-M   'P 1'
#
loop_
_entity.id
_entity.type
_entity.pdbx_description
1 polymer ?
#
loop_
_entity_poly.entity_id
_entity_poly.type
_entity_poly.pdbx_seq_one_letter_code
_entity_poly.pdbx_strand_id
1 'polypeptide(L)'
;MEVKLWNDKREREMYENFAELYAIIKATEKLEKAYIRDIIPSSEYETECQKLIAHFKTLASTLKDIVPSIERFADTYKMDCPAAINRLVTSGVPATVEHRAAAAASATTSAAIVAECVQNFITAMDSLKLNMVAVDQVHPLLSDLSASLNKLSILPPDFEGKTKMKEWISRLSKMGAADELTEQQARQLHFDLESSYNSFMAALPSADCTLVDTSNIPGWWWNAKEGSNDSGCLLGPNSKDSFITSLVSIYGQNPSKMTL
;
A
#
# COMPACT_ATOMS: atom_id res chain seq x y z
N MET A 1 20.19 -37.82 37.44
CA MET A 1 18.81 -38.24 37.12
C MET A 1 18.42 -37.46 35.90
N GLU A 2 18.28 -38.11 34.74
CA GLU A 2 17.85 -37.44 33.52
C GLU A 2 16.34 -37.20 33.60
N VAL A 3 15.92 -35.95 33.43
CA VAL A 3 14.51 -35.57 33.45
C VAL A 3 13.97 -35.73 32.04
N LYS A 4 12.93 -36.55 31.87
CA LYS A 4 12.24 -36.71 30.58
C LYS A 4 11.25 -35.58 30.37
N LEU A 5 11.25 -35.03 29.15
CA LEU A 5 10.37 -33.91 28.77
C LEU A 5 8.90 -34.34 28.59
N TRP A 6 8.65 -35.60 28.22
CA TRP A 6 7.31 -36.15 28.06
C TRP A 6 7.23 -37.59 28.54
N ASN A 7 6.03 -38.02 28.94
CA ASN A 7 5.74 -39.38 29.37
C ASN A 7 4.78 -40.12 28.43
N ASP A 8 4.05 -39.41 27.56
CA ASP A 8 3.10 -39.97 26.60
C ASP A 8 3.22 -39.34 25.21
N LYS A 9 2.72 -40.03 24.18
CA LYS A 9 2.75 -39.60 22.76
C LYS A 9 2.00 -38.27 22.57
N ARG A 10 0.87 -38.10 23.25
CA ARG A 10 0.08 -36.85 23.17
C ARG A 10 0.84 -35.65 23.74
N GLU A 11 1.56 -35.86 24.85
CA GLU A 11 2.38 -34.81 25.46
C GLU A 11 3.58 -34.45 24.58
N ARG A 12 4.19 -35.44 23.93
CA ARG A 12 5.24 -35.21 22.94
C ARG A 12 4.77 -34.34 21.77
N GLU A 13 3.63 -34.67 21.17
CA GLU A 13 3.05 -33.89 20.05
C GLU A 13 2.74 -32.44 20.49
N MET A 14 2.28 -32.23 21.72
CA MET A 14 2.05 -30.89 22.27
C MET A 14 3.37 -30.08 22.37
N TYR A 15 4.45 -30.68 22.87
CA TYR A 15 5.75 -30.00 22.95
C TYR A 15 6.37 -29.76 21.56
N GLU A 16 6.16 -30.65 20.59
CA GLU A 16 6.56 -30.43 19.20
C GLU A 16 5.85 -29.20 18.61
N ASN A 17 4.55 -29.03 18.87
CA ASN A 17 3.81 -27.84 18.45
C ASN A 17 4.29 -26.55 19.14
N PHE A 18 4.65 -26.61 20.44
CA PHE A 18 5.25 -25.46 21.13
C PHE A 18 6.63 -25.10 20.60
N ALA A 19 7.45 -26.10 20.26
CA ALA A 19 8.74 -25.88 19.65
C ALA A 19 8.61 -25.21 18.28
N GLU A 20 7.63 -25.63 17.47
CA GLU A 20 7.34 -25.02 16.18
C GLU A 20 6.87 -23.56 16.34
N LEU A 21 5.97 -23.30 17.29
CA LEU A 21 5.50 -21.93 17.57
C LEU A 21 6.66 -21.02 18.01
N TYR A 22 7.53 -21.53 18.89
CA TYR A 22 8.73 -20.82 19.33
C TYR A 22 9.69 -20.53 18.16
N ALA A 23 9.90 -21.52 17.28
CA ALA A 23 10.76 -21.39 16.12
C ALA A 23 10.26 -20.31 15.15
N ILE A 24 8.96 -20.29 14.84
CA ILE A 24 8.36 -19.30 13.93
C ILE A 24 8.51 -17.88 14.49
N ILE A 25 8.25 -17.67 15.78
CA ILE A 25 8.38 -16.34 16.41
C ILE A 25 9.86 -15.89 16.37
N LYS A 26 10.81 -16.77 16.70
CA LYS A 26 12.25 -16.44 16.63
C LYS A 26 12.73 -16.17 15.20
N ALA A 27 12.26 -16.96 14.24
CA ALA A 27 12.59 -16.77 12.83
C ALA A 27 12.07 -15.41 12.32
N THR A 28 10.83 -15.06 12.67
CA THR A 28 10.23 -13.77 12.30
C THR A 28 11.01 -12.60 12.89
N GLU A 29 11.43 -12.67 14.15
CA GLU A 29 12.24 -11.62 14.79
C GLU A 29 13.57 -11.41 14.08
N LYS A 30 14.21 -12.49 13.62
CA LYS A 30 15.46 -12.42 12.86
C LYS A 30 15.25 -11.87 11.46
N LEU A 31 14.16 -12.25 10.81
CA LEU A 31 13.78 -11.75 9.49
C LEU A 31 13.54 -10.23 9.52
N GLU A 32 12.78 -9.74 10.50
CA GLU A 32 12.53 -8.31 10.72
C GLU A 32 13.84 -7.55 10.96
N LYS A 33 14.72 -8.06 11.82
CA LYS A 33 16.03 -7.44 12.08
C LYS A 33 16.96 -7.44 10.86
N ALA A 34 16.91 -8.48 10.03
CA ALA A 34 17.69 -8.54 8.80
C ALA A 34 17.19 -7.52 7.78
N TYR A 35 15.87 -7.34 7.67
CA TYR A 35 15.27 -6.34 6.82
C TYR A 35 15.62 -4.90 7.26
N ILE A 36 15.50 -4.60 8.56
CA ILE A 36 15.86 -3.28 9.12
C ILE A 36 17.34 -2.95 8.91
N ARG A 37 18.21 -3.96 8.79
CA ARG A 37 19.64 -3.80 8.54
C ARG A 37 19.99 -3.78 7.04
N ASP A 38 18.98 -3.74 6.16
CA ASP A 38 19.12 -3.79 4.70
C ASP A 38 19.94 -5.00 4.20
N ILE A 39 19.91 -6.11 4.94
CA ILE A 39 20.63 -7.35 4.57
C ILE A 39 19.86 -8.12 3.49
N ILE A 40 18.53 -7.97 3.47
CA ILE A 40 17.64 -8.66 2.54
C ILE A 40 16.77 -7.66 1.77
N PRO A 41 16.53 -7.86 0.46
CA PRO A 41 15.70 -6.97 -0.32
C PRO A 41 14.21 -7.14 0.01
N SER A 42 13.42 -6.07 -0.17
CA SER A 42 11.99 -6.03 0.17
C SER A 42 11.17 -7.16 -0.47
N SER A 43 11.48 -7.57 -1.69
CA SER A 43 10.75 -8.65 -2.40
C SER A 43 10.90 -10.02 -1.72
N GLU A 44 12.09 -10.33 -1.22
CA GLU A 44 12.38 -11.58 -0.53
C GLU A 44 11.81 -11.56 0.89
N TYR A 45 11.97 -10.42 1.59
CA TYR A 45 11.34 -10.20 2.90
C TYR A 45 9.83 -10.39 2.85
N GLU A 46 9.14 -9.77 1.87
CA GLU A 46 7.67 -9.89 1.72
C GLU A 46 7.24 -11.35 1.59
N THR A 47 7.91 -12.10 0.72
CA THR A 47 7.58 -13.49 0.41
C THR A 47 7.78 -14.39 1.64
N GLU A 48 8.92 -14.27 2.32
CA GLU A 48 9.23 -15.11 3.48
C GLU A 48 8.43 -14.72 4.72
N CYS A 49 8.18 -13.42 4.93
CA CYS A 49 7.33 -12.93 6.01
C CYS A 49 5.89 -13.45 5.85
N GLN A 50 5.35 -13.42 4.64
CA GLN A 50 4.00 -13.93 4.36
C GLN A 50 3.87 -15.43 4.67
N LYS A 51 4.89 -16.24 4.32
CA LYS A 51 4.91 -17.68 4.64
C LYS A 51 4.93 -17.92 6.15
N LEU A 52 5.77 -17.19 6.89
CA LEU A 52 5.87 -17.30 8.35
C LEU A 52 4.56 -16.89 9.03
N ILE A 53 3.91 -15.82 8.58
CA ILE A 53 2.60 -15.39 9.08
C ILE A 53 1.54 -16.46 8.83
N ALA A 54 1.48 -17.04 7.63
CA ALA A 54 0.51 -18.08 7.31
C ALA A 54 0.71 -19.34 8.17
N HIS A 55 1.97 -19.74 8.38
CA HIS A 55 2.32 -20.86 9.24
C HIS A 55 1.93 -20.58 10.70
N PHE A 56 2.28 -19.41 11.21
CA PHE A 56 1.92 -18.96 12.55
C PHE A 56 0.40 -18.98 12.77
N LYS A 57 -0.39 -18.41 11.84
CA LYS A 57 -1.86 -18.37 11.97
C LYS A 57 -2.47 -19.76 12.03
N THR A 58 -1.97 -20.69 11.21
CA THR A 58 -2.43 -22.08 11.20
C THR A 58 -2.14 -22.75 12.54
N LEU A 59 -0.89 -22.63 13.01
CA LEU A 59 -0.46 -23.26 14.25
C LEU A 59 -1.12 -22.64 15.49
N ALA A 60 -1.25 -21.31 15.54
CA ALA A 60 -1.92 -20.59 16.62
C ALA A 60 -3.42 -20.94 16.68
N SER A 61 -4.08 -21.17 15.55
CA SER A 61 -5.47 -21.65 15.53
C SER A 61 -5.61 -23.05 16.11
N THR A 62 -4.69 -23.96 15.79
CA THR A 62 -4.66 -25.33 16.34
C THR A 62 -4.39 -25.34 17.84
N LEU A 63 -3.53 -24.43 18.32
CA LEU A 63 -3.13 -24.35 19.72
C LEU A 63 -4.02 -23.42 20.56
N LYS A 64 -5.07 -22.82 20.01
CA LYS A 64 -5.87 -21.79 20.68
C LYS A 64 -6.43 -22.22 22.05
N ASP A 65 -6.82 -23.48 22.20
CA ASP A 65 -7.37 -24.03 23.44
C ASP A 65 -6.30 -24.27 24.52
N ILE A 66 -5.03 -24.36 24.11
CA ILE A 66 -3.89 -24.66 24.98
C ILE A 66 -3.07 -23.39 25.27
N VAL A 67 -2.89 -22.54 24.26
CA VAL A 67 -2.16 -21.27 24.30
C VAL A 67 -3.11 -20.14 23.84
N PRO A 68 -3.95 -19.62 24.75
CA PRO A 68 -4.94 -18.60 24.40
C PRO A 68 -4.33 -17.21 24.13
N SER A 69 -3.10 -16.97 24.59
CA SER A 69 -2.37 -15.72 24.34
C SER A 69 -0.91 -16.02 24.00
N ILE A 70 -0.49 -15.55 22.83
CA ILE A 70 0.87 -15.68 22.31
C ILE A 70 1.84 -14.77 23.10
N GLU A 71 1.35 -13.65 23.63
CA GLU A 71 2.12 -12.75 24.50
C GLU A 71 2.50 -13.49 25.79
N ARG A 72 1.54 -14.18 26.41
CA ARG A 72 1.81 -15.01 27.59
C ARG A 72 2.77 -16.16 27.30
N PHE A 73 2.69 -16.75 26.11
CA PHE A 73 3.65 -17.76 25.67
C PHE A 73 5.05 -17.17 25.56
N ALA A 74 5.20 -16.01 24.91
CA ALA A 74 6.47 -15.31 24.81
C ALA A 74 7.06 -14.97 26.19
N ASP A 75 6.25 -14.49 27.14
CA ASP A 75 6.69 -14.22 28.51
C ASP A 75 7.12 -15.50 29.25
N THR A 76 6.34 -16.57 29.12
CA THR A 76 6.62 -17.87 29.77
C THR A 76 7.95 -18.46 29.32
N TYR A 77 8.25 -18.37 28.02
CA TYR A 77 9.51 -18.84 27.43
C TYR A 77 10.60 -17.75 27.36
N LYS A 78 10.38 -16.58 28.00
CA LYS A 78 11.33 -15.45 28.06
C LYS A 78 11.83 -15.01 26.69
N MET A 79 10.92 -14.90 25.73
CA MET A 79 11.20 -14.51 24.35
C MET A 79 11.25 -13.01 24.20
N ASP A 80 12.45 -12.44 24.05
CA ASP A 80 12.63 -11.04 23.64
C ASP A 80 12.48 -10.91 22.11
N CYS A 81 11.22 -10.80 21.64
CA CYS A 81 10.86 -10.74 20.23
C CYS A 81 9.76 -9.69 19.92
N PRO A 82 9.97 -8.40 20.25
CA PRO A 82 8.94 -7.37 20.11
C PRO A 82 8.54 -7.12 18.64
N ALA A 83 9.47 -7.24 17.69
CA ALA A 83 9.17 -7.01 16.27
C ALA A 83 8.33 -8.15 15.69
N ALA A 84 8.64 -9.39 16.06
CA ALA A 84 7.83 -10.55 15.68
C ALA A 84 6.41 -10.50 16.24
N ILE A 85 6.24 -10.11 17.52
CA ILE A 85 4.90 -10.00 18.13
C ILE A 85 4.07 -8.93 17.42
N ASN A 86 4.65 -7.76 17.15
CA ASN A 86 3.96 -6.72 16.38
C ASN A 86 3.53 -7.24 15.00
N ARG A 87 4.44 -7.89 14.26
CA ARG A 87 4.14 -8.43 12.92
C ARG A 87 3.10 -9.56 12.92
N LEU A 88 3.25 -10.55 13.80
CA LEU A 88 2.44 -11.78 13.79
C LEU A 88 1.07 -11.59 14.44
N VAL A 89 1.00 -10.81 15.51
CA VAL A 89 -0.22 -10.65 16.32
C VAL A 89 -0.97 -9.36 15.99
N THR A 90 -0.26 -8.24 15.77
CA THR A 90 -0.91 -6.93 15.56
C THR A 90 -1.20 -6.66 14.08
N SER A 91 -0.17 -6.65 13.22
CA SER A 91 -0.35 -6.30 11.80
C SER A 91 -0.89 -7.47 10.96
N GLY A 92 -0.38 -8.69 11.16
CA GLY A 92 -0.81 -9.88 10.43
C GLY A 92 -0.54 -9.86 8.91
N VAL A 93 0.26 -8.90 8.43
CA VAL A 93 0.77 -8.71 7.05
C VAL A 93 2.18 -8.12 7.12
N PRO A 94 3.07 -8.31 6.12
CA PRO A 94 4.41 -7.71 6.08
C PRO A 94 4.39 -6.17 6.11
N ALA A 95 5.44 -5.55 6.66
CA ALA A 95 5.53 -4.10 6.88
C ALA A 95 5.33 -3.29 5.59
N THR A 96 5.92 -3.80 4.51
CA THR A 96 5.92 -3.17 3.20
C THR A 96 4.56 -3.25 2.51
N VAL A 97 3.76 -4.28 2.79
CA VAL A 97 2.40 -4.43 2.25
C VAL A 97 1.46 -3.43 2.91
N GLU A 98 1.60 -3.20 4.21
CA GLU A 98 0.86 -2.17 4.95
C GLU A 98 1.17 -0.77 4.40
N HIS A 99 2.46 -0.46 4.19
CA HIS A 99 2.89 0.84 3.65
C HIS A 99 2.55 1.01 2.16
N ARG A 100 2.60 -0.07 1.35
CA ARG A 100 2.21 -0.05 -0.06
C ARG A 100 0.69 0.10 -0.23
N ALA A 101 -0.11 -0.55 0.62
CA ALA A 101 -1.57 -0.39 0.61
C ALA A 101 -1.97 1.04 1.00
N ALA A 102 -1.31 1.64 1.99
CA ALA A 102 -1.52 3.04 2.36
C ALA A 102 -1.14 4.00 1.22
N ALA A 103 -0.01 3.75 0.56
CA ALA A 103 0.42 4.54 -0.61
C ALA A 103 -0.54 4.37 -1.81
N ALA A 104 -0.99 3.15 -2.10
CA ALA A 104 -1.92 2.86 -3.18
C ALA A 104 -3.32 3.45 -2.95
N ALA A 105 -3.82 3.40 -1.71
CA ALA A 105 -5.08 4.04 -1.32
C ALA A 105 -4.99 5.57 -1.45
N SER A 106 -3.84 6.15 -1.08
CA SER A 106 -3.58 7.58 -1.26
C SER A 106 -3.51 7.98 -2.74
N ALA A 107 -2.91 7.15 -3.59
CA ALA A 107 -2.83 7.36 -5.03
C ALA A 107 -4.20 7.20 -5.75
N THR A 108 -5.03 6.27 -5.29
CA THR A 108 -6.39 6.09 -5.84
C THR A 108 -7.29 7.26 -5.44
N THR A 109 -7.15 7.73 -4.20
CA THR A 109 -7.86 8.91 -3.71
C THR A 109 -7.45 10.16 -4.47
N SER A 110 -6.14 10.35 -4.75
CA SER A 110 -5.68 11.50 -5.55
C SER A 110 -6.18 11.43 -6.99
N ALA A 111 -6.18 10.26 -7.63
CA ALA A 111 -6.71 10.11 -8.99
C ALA A 111 -8.21 10.43 -9.09
N ALA A 112 -9.01 9.97 -8.10
CA ALA A 112 -10.44 10.28 -8.04
C ALA A 112 -10.70 11.79 -7.86
N ILE A 113 -9.95 12.45 -6.99
CA ILE A 113 -10.05 13.91 -6.78
C ILE A 113 -9.61 14.69 -8.03
N VAL A 114 -8.57 14.22 -8.74
CA VAL A 114 -8.15 14.81 -10.02
C VAL A 114 -9.27 14.71 -11.05
N ALA A 115 -9.89 13.54 -11.21
CA ALA A 115 -11.02 13.36 -12.12
C ALA A 115 -12.22 14.27 -11.76
N GLU A 116 -12.53 14.41 -10.46
CA GLU A 116 -13.56 15.34 -9.96
C GLU A 116 -13.23 16.80 -10.36
N CYS A 117 -11.98 17.23 -10.19
CA CYS A 117 -11.55 18.58 -10.58
C CYS A 117 -11.69 18.81 -12.09
N VAL A 118 -11.25 17.85 -12.91
CA VAL A 118 -11.35 17.93 -14.38
C VAL A 118 -12.81 18.03 -14.81
N GLN A 119 -13.67 17.20 -14.23
CA GLN A 119 -15.10 17.24 -14.50
C GLN A 119 -15.70 18.60 -14.15
N ASN A 120 -15.35 19.16 -12.99
CA ASN A 120 -15.85 20.47 -12.54
C ASN A 120 -15.35 21.60 -13.45
N PHE A 121 -14.10 21.55 -13.91
CA PHE A 121 -13.58 22.51 -14.90
C PHE A 121 -14.37 22.46 -16.21
N ILE A 122 -14.54 21.27 -16.79
CA ILE A 122 -15.28 21.08 -18.04
C ILE A 122 -16.72 21.57 -17.89
N THR A 123 -17.39 21.17 -16.80
CA THR A 123 -18.78 21.56 -16.52
C THR A 123 -18.92 23.08 -16.39
N ALA A 124 -18.01 23.75 -15.66
CA ALA A 124 -18.01 25.20 -15.52
C ALA A 124 -17.78 25.91 -16.88
N MET A 125 -16.80 25.46 -17.67
CA MET A 125 -16.53 26.02 -19.00
C MET A 125 -17.70 25.83 -19.96
N ASP A 126 -18.31 24.64 -19.98
CA ASP A 126 -19.42 24.32 -20.88
C ASP A 126 -20.70 25.08 -20.51
N SER A 127 -20.96 25.32 -19.23
CA SER A 127 -22.08 26.16 -18.80
C SER A 127 -22.03 27.57 -19.39
N LEU A 128 -20.83 28.18 -19.45
CA LEU A 128 -20.63 29.49 -20.05
C LEU A 128 -20.80 29.46 -21.57
N LYS A 129 -20.36 28.38 -22.24
CA LYS A 129 -20.58 28.18 -23.68
C LYS A 129 -22.06 27.99 -24.03
N LEU A 130 -22.84 27.40 -23.12
CA LEU A 130 -24.30 27.24 -23.25
C LEU A 130 -25.07 28.53 -22.88
N ASN A 131 -24.38 29.63 -22.63
CA ASN A 131 -24.95 30.91 -22.24
C ASN A 131 -25.73 30.86 -20.90
N MET A 132 -25.35 29.93 -20.00
CA MET A 132 -25.85 29.89 -18.62
C MET A 132 -25.06 30.89 -17.77
N VAL A 133 -25.41 32.17 -17.85
CA VAL A 133 -24.63 33.28 -17.27
C VAL A 133 -25.23 33.86 -15.98
N ALA A 134 -26.38 33.34 -15.54
CA ALA A 134 -27.01 33.74 -14.28
C ALA A 134 -26.16 33.32 -13.07
N VAL A 135 -26.11 34.17 -12.05
CA VAL A 135 -25.28 33.96 -10.85
C VAL A 135 -25.64 32.68 -10.12
N ASP A 136 -26.92 32.35 -10.00
CA ASP A 136 -27.41 31.11 -9.36
C ASP A 136 -27.00 29.82 -10.09
N GLN A 137 -26.71 29.90 -11.40
CA GLN A 137 -26.21 28.77 -12.19
C GLN A 137 -24.68 28.67 -12.14
N VAL A 138 -23.97 29.80 -12.24
CA VAL A 138 -22.50 29.82 -12.30
C VAL A 138 -21.86 29.65 -10.93
N HIS A 139 -22.42 30.28 -9.89
CA HIS A 139 -21.84 30.29 -8.56
C HIS A 139 -21.68 28.88 -7.96
N PRO A 140 -22.68 27.97 -8.00
CA PRO A 140 -22.51 26.61 -7.51
C PRO A 140 -21.39 25.85 -8.23
N LEU A 141 -21.30 25.97 -9.55
CA LEU A 141 -20.27 25.30 -10.36
C LEU A 141 -18.85 25.75 -9.96
N LEU A 142 -18.64 27.05 -9.76
CA LEU A 142 -17.36 27.58 -9.30
C LEU A 142 -17.05 27.19 -7.85
N SER A 143 -18.07 27.11 -6.99
CA SER A 143 -17.92 26.64 -5.62
C SER A 143 -17.48 25.18 -5.56
N ASP A 144 -18.10 24.31 -6.35
CA ASP A 144 -17.76 22.89 -6.44
C ASP A 144 -16.34 22.70 -6.99
N LEU A 145 -15.97 23.46 -8.02
CA LEU A 145 -14.60 23.49 -8.55
C LEU A 145 -13.58 23.96 -7.50
N SER A 146 -13.89 25.02 -6.76
CA SER A 146 -13.02 25.51 -5.68
C SER A 146 -12.86 24.47 -4.57
N ALA A 147 -13.95 23.81 -4.19
CA ALA A 147 -13.94 22.76 -3.18
C ALA A 147 -13.09 21.57 -3.64
N SER A 148 -13.26 21.09 -4.88
CA SER A 148 -12.47 19.97 -5.41
C SER A 148 -10.97 20.33 -5.50
N LEU A 149 -10.63 21.55 -5.92
CA LEU A 149 -9.24 22.02 -5.94
C LEU A 149 -8.61 22.08 -4.53
N ASN A 150 -9.39 22.42 -3.49
CA ASN A 150 -8.91 22.45 -2.11
C ASN A 150 -8.70 21.05 -1.52
N LYS A 151 -9.42 20.02 -2.00
CA LYS A 151 -9.18 18.61 -1.61
C LYS A 151 -7.85 18.08 -2.15
N LEU A 152 -7.34 18.67 -3.24
CA LEU A 152 -6.13 18.20 -3.91
C LEU A 152 -4.88 18.76 -3.21
N SER A 153 -4.27 17.93 -2.36
CA SER A 153 -3.08 18.26 -1.55
C SER A 153 -1.78 18.32 -2.35
N ILE A 154 -1.75 17.79 -3.58
CA ILE A 154 -0.58 17.88 -4.48
C ILE A 154 -0.40 19.28 -5.06
N LEU A 155 -1.46 20.11 -5.09
CA LEU A 155 -1.35 21.47 -5.57
C LEU A 155 -0.83 22.40 -4.48
N PRO A 156 0.10 23.30 -4.81
CA PRO A 156 0.59 24.28 -3.86
C PRO A 156 -0.55 25.17 -3.35
N PRO A 157 -0.46 25.69 -2.11
CA PRO A 157 -1.53 26.47 -1.49
C PRO A 157 -1.82 27.79 -2.21
N ASP A 158 -0.84 28.31 -2.93
CA ASP A 158 -0.86 29.53 -3.76
C ASP A 158 -1.13 29.24 -5.25
N PHE A 159 -1.61 28.04 -5.59
CA PHE A 159 -1.96 27.69 -6.97
C PHE A 159 -2.95 28.72 -7.57
N GLU A 160 -2.59 29.26 -8.74
CA GLU A 160 -3.31 30.35 -9.43
C GLU A 160 -4.81 30.07 -9.54
N GLY A 161 -5.19 28.85 -9.93
CA GLY A 161 -6.59 28.48 -10.08
C GLY A 161 -7.39 28.59 -8.78
N LYS A 162 -6.80 28.29 -7.61
CA LYS A 162 -7.48 28.46 -6.31
C LYS A 162 -7.78 29.93 -6.03
N THR A 163 -6.83 30.81 -6.34
CA THR A 163 -6.97 32.26 -6.14
C THR A 163 -8.04 32.83 -7.08
N LYS A 164 -7.97 32.49 -8.37
CA LYS A 164 -8.93 32.93 -9.38
C LYS A 164 -10.36 32.50 -9.06
N MET A 165 -10.57 31.24 -8.65
CA MET A 165 -11.92 30.77 -8.29
C MET A 165 -12.47 31.52 -7.08
N LYS A 166 -11.65 31.81 -6.07
CA LYS A 166 -12.06 32.60 -4.90
C LYS A 166 -12.42 34.04 -5.26
N GLU A 167 -11.65 34.68 -6.14
CA GLU A 167 -11.93 36.03 -6.64
C GLU A 167 -13.28 36.09 -7.36
N TRP A 168 -13.55 35.12 -8.23
CA TRP A 168 -14.82 35.03 -8.96
C TRP A 168 -16.01 34.72 -8.05
N ILE A 169 -15.89 33.78 -7.11
CA ILE A 169 -16.92 33.48 -6.12
C ILE A 169 -17.22 34.73 -5.27
N SER A 170 -16.19 35.43 -4.79
CA SER A 170 -16.34 36.68 -4.02
C SER A 170 -17.06 37.76 -4.83
N ARG A 171 -16.78 37.87 -6.13
CA ARG A 171 -17.47 38.80 -7.02
C ARG A 171 -18.94 38.42 -7.23
N LEU A 172 -19.23 37.16 -7.52
CA LEU A 172 -20.59 36.64 -7.72
C LEU A 172 -21.44 36.75 -6.45
N SER A 173 -20.86 36.56 -5.27
CA SER A 173 -21.56 36.68 -3.98
C SER A 173 -22.08 38.11 -3.68
N LYS A 174 -21.56 39.12 -4.39
CA LYS A 174 -22.02 40.52 -4.29
C LYS A 174 -23.17 40.85 -5.24
N MET A 175 -23.50 39.94 -6.15
CA MET A 175 -24.60 40.07 -7.11
C MET A 175 -25.82 39.29 -6.60
N GLY A 176 -27.02 39.67 -7.03
CA GLY A 176 -28.24 38.92 -6.78
C GLY A 176 -28.23 37.59 -7.52
N ALA A 177 -28.94 36.59 -7.00
CA ALA A 177 -29.04 35.26 -7.63
C ALA A 177 -29.58 35.31 -9.07
N ALA A 178 -30.50 36.25 -9.35
CA ALA A 178 -31.09 36.45 -10.67
C ALA A 178 -30.28 37.40 -11.58
N ASP A 179 -29.20 37.99 -11.07
CA ASP A 179 -28.36 38.85 -11.89
C ASP A 179 -27.54 37.98 -12.87
N GLU A 180 -27.29 38.52 -14.06
CA GLU A 180 -26.51 37.85 -15.09
C GLU A 180 -25.11 38.47 -15.21
N LEU A 181 -24.12 37.64 -15.48
CA LEU A 181 -22.79 38.10 -15.87
C LEU A 181 -22.88 38.85 -17.20
N THR A 182 -22.19 40.00 -17.29
CA THR A 182 -22.08 40.69 -18.58
C THR A 182 -21.26 39.85 -19.56
N GLU A 183 -21.47 40.03 -20.87
CA GLU A 183 -20.72 39.28 -21.90
C GLU A 183 -19.20 39.38 -21.71
N GLN A 184 -18.70 40.55 -21.31
CA GLN A 184 -17.29 40.76 -21.01
C GLN A 184 -16.84 39.97 -19.76
N GLN A 185 -17.67 39.90 -18.73
CA GLN A 185 -17.36 39.13 -17.52
C GLN A 185 -17.38 37.62 -17.80
N ALA A 186 -18.37 37.13 -18.56
CA ALA A 186 -18.45 35.73 -18.95
C ALA A 186 -17.24 35.28 -19.78
N ARG A 187 -16.80 36.11 -20.75
CA ARG A 187 -15.59 35.86 -21.53
C ARG A 187 -14.32 35.85 -20.66
N GLN A 188 -14.21 36.79 -19.72
CA GLN A 188 -13.07 36.83 -18.80
C GLN A 188 -13.05 35.61 -17.86
N LEU A 189 -14.21 35.21 -17.33
CA LEU A 189 -14.33 34.02 -16.50
C LEU A 189 -13.94 32.75 -17.26
N HIS A 190 -14.39 32.62 -18.52
CA HIS A 190 -14.01 31.49 -19.37
C HIS A 190 -12.49 31.44 -19.60
N PHE A 191 -11.87 32.59 -19.88
CA PHE A 191 -10.42 32.67 -20.05
C PHE A 191 -9.66 32.30 -18.76
N ASP A 192 -10.11 32.80 -17.60
CA ASP A 192 -9.48 32.48 -16.31
C ASP A 192 -9.64 30.99 -15.97
N LEU A 193 -10.78 30.37 -16.32
CA LEU A 193 -11.00 28.93 -16.17
C LEU A 193 -10.07 28.10 -17.06
N GLU A 194 -9.91 28.49 -18.33
CA GLU A 194 -9.03 27.80 -19.28
C GLU A 194 -7.55 27.92 -18.87
N SER A 195 -7.12 29.12 -18.46
CA SER A 195 -5.77 29.35 -17.92
C SER A 195 -5.53 28.50 -16.66
N SER A 196 -6.48 28.51 -15.72
CA SER A 196 -6.41 27.72 -14.49
C SER A 196 -6.35 26.21 -14.77
N TYR A 197 -7.10 25.73 -15.77
CA TYR A 197 -7.10 24.33 -16.19
C TYR A 197 -5.76 23.93 -16.82
N ASN A 198 -5.17 24.77 -17.66
CA ASN A 198 -3.86 24.52 -18.26
C ASN A 198 -2.76 24.48 -17.19
N SER A 199 -2.76 25.45 -16.26
CA SER A 199 -1.86 25.44 -15.11
C SER A 199 -2.09 24.21 -14.21
N PHE A 200 -3.34 23.76 -14.08
CA PHE A 200 -3.68 22.56 -13.33
C PHE A 200 -3.10 21.31 -13.98
N MET A 201 -3.30 21.15 -15.29
CA MET A 201 -2.76 20.03 -16.07
C MET A 201 -1.22 20.00 -16.07
N ALA A 202 -0.57 21.16 -16.08
CA ALA A 202 0.88 21.27 -15.95
C ALA A 202 1.40 20.98 -14.54
N ALA A 203 0.59 21.23 -13.50
CA ALA A 203 0.94 20.99 -12.10
C ALA A 203 0.69 19.54 -11.65
N LEU A 204 -0.18 18.81 -12.34
CA LEU A 204 -0.25 17.36 -12.18
C LEU A 204 1.10 16.78 -12.61
N PRO A 205 1.60 15.73 -11.92
CA PRO A 205 2.69 14.95 -12.47
C PRO A 205 2.21 14.49 -13.84
N SER A 206 2.80 15.04 -14.90
CA SER A 206 2.75 14.34 -16.18
C SER A 206 3.18 12.92 -15.84
N ALA A 207 2.43 11.94 -16.32
CA ALA A 207 3.02 10.64 -16.50
C ALA A 207 4.15 10.85 -17.51
N ASP A 208 5.28 11.41 -17.07
CA ASP A 208 6.58 10.97 -17.51
C ASP A 208 6.55 9.49 -17.20
N CYS A 209 6.06 8.75 -18.19
CA CYS A 209 6.63 7.51 -18.61
C CYS A 209 8.15 7.73 -18.52
N THR A 210 8.71 7.51 -17.33
CA THR A 210 10.12 7.22 -17.20
C THR A 210 10.31 6.09 -18.17
N LEU A 211 10.96 6.42 -19.28
CA LEU A 211 11.36 5.48 -20.29
C LEU A 211 11.91 4.28 -19.53
N VAL A 212 11.15 3.19 -19.50
CA VAL A 212 11.78 1.89 -19.34
C VAL A 212 12.68 1.86 -20.54
N ASP A 213 13.98 2.01 -20.30
CA ASP A 213 14.99 1.90 -21.30
C ASP A 213 14.73 0.61 -22.09
N THR A 214 14.15 0.76 -23.28
CA THR A 214 13.81 -0.37 -24.16
C THR A 214 15.07 -1.01 -24.73
N SER A 215 16.28 -0.53 -24.38
CA SER A 215 17.52 -1.17 -24.78
C SER A 215 17.74 -2.54 -24.10
N ASN A 216 16.95 -2.91 -23.08
CA ASN A 216 17.11 -4.18 -22.38
C ASN A 216 15.80 -4.96 -22.12
N ILE A 217 14.82 -4.86 -23.03
CA ILE A 217 13.69 -5.80 -23.05
C ILE A 217 14.12 -7.04 -23.84
N PRO A 218 14.30 -8.21 -23.21
CA PRO A 218 14.60 -9.43 -23.95
C PRO A 218 13.41 -9.79 -24.86
N GLY A 219 13.70 -10.04 -26.14
CA GLY A 219 12.73 -10.11 -27.25
C GLY A 219 11.64 -11.19 -27.18
N TRP A 220 11.50 -11.91 -26.06
CA TRP A 220 10.40 -12.86 -25.82
C TRP A 220 9.11 -12.19 -25.34
N TRP A 221 9.14 -10.91 -24.96
CA TRP A 221 7.98 -10.18 -24.45
C TRP A 221 6.98 -9.73 -25.55
N TRP A 222 7.42 -9.54 -26.79
CA TRP A 222 6.55 -9.11 -27.89
C TRP A 222 5.69 -10.24 -28.50
N ASN A 223 5.98 -11.50 -28.21
CA ASN A 223 5.32 -12.65 -28.86
C ASN A 223 4.20 -13.31 -28.04
N ALA A 224 3.81 -12.76 -26.89
CA ALA A 224 2.86 -13.42 -25.97
C ALA A 224 1.40 -12.96 -26.11
N LYS A 225 1.01 -12.31 -27.21
CA LYS A 225 -0.38 -11.86 -27.40
C LYS A 225 -0.96 -12.15 -28.78
N GLU A 226 -0.83 -13.39 -29.24
CA GLU A 226 -1.67 -13.92 -30.32
C GLU A 226 -1.67 -15.46 -30.26
N GLY A 227 -2.84 -16.06 -29.97
CA GLY A 227 -3.14 -17.46 -30.31
C GLY A 227 -3.31 -18.48 -29.18
N SER A 228 -4.59 -18.73 -28.85
CA SER A 228 -5.20 -20.03 -28.50
C SER A 228 -4.87 -20.80 -27.21
N ASN A 229 -5.98 -21.11 -26.51
CA ASN A 229 -6.29 -22.33 -25.76
C ASN A 229 -5.35 -23.52 -26.00
N ASP A 230 -4.73 -24.05 -24.94
CA ASP A 230 -4.97 -25.44 -24.55
C ASP A 230 -4.50 -25.79 -23.14
N SER A 231 -5.10 -26.87 -22.66
CA SER A 231 -5.00 -27.52 -21.35
C SER A 231 -3.60 -28.05 -21.01
N GLY A 232 -3.23 -28.14 -19.72
CA GLY A 232 -2.07 -28.96 -19.34
C GLY A 232 -1.53 -28.79 -17.92
N CYS A 233 -1.98 -29.64 -17.00
CA CYS A 233 -1.29 -29.93 -15.75
C CYS A 233 0.13 -30.45 -16.02
N LEU A 234 1.13 -29.98 -15.28
CA LEU A 234 2.32 -30.78 -14.94
C LEU A 234 2.73 -30.52 -13.48
N LEU A 235 2.24 -31.40 -12.61
CA LEU A 235 2.92 -31.78 -11.38
C LEU A 235 4.17 -32.58 -11.74
N GLY A 236 5.30 -32.28 -11.11
CA GLY A 236 6.52 -33.10 -11.16
C GLY A 236 7.65 -32.51 -10.33
N PRO A 237 8.54 -33.34 -9.73
CA PRO A 237 8.85 -33.25 -8.30
C PRO A 237 10.30 -32.84 -7.99
N ASN A 238 10.59 -32.76 -6.67
CA ASN A 238 11.92 -32.69 -6.03
C ASN A 238 12.52 -31.30 -5.79
N SER A 239 12.26 -30.75 -4.58
CA SER A 239 13.31 -30.17 -3.74
C SER A 239 12.74 -29.88 -2.34
N LYS A 240 12.60 -30.90 -1.50
CA LYS A 240 12.21 -30.72 -0.08
C LYS A 240 13.37 -30.86 0.91
N ASP A 241 14.57 -31.24 0.47
CA ASP A 241 15.66 -31.56 1.40
C ASP A 241 16.87 -30.61 1.39
N SER A 242 16.83 -29.49 0.64
CA SER A 242 18.00 -28.61 0.53
C SER A 242 18.00 -27.38 1.45
N PHE A 243 16.86 -27.03 2.06
CA PHE A 243 16.77 -25.75 2.80
C PHE A 243 17.05 -25.88 4.31
N ILE A 244 16.69 -26.99 4.95
CA ILE A 244 17.00 -27.21 6.37
C ILE A 244 18.50 -27.46 6.58
N THR A 245 19.18 -28.06 5.60
CA THR A 245 20.62 -28.37 5.68
C THR A 245 21.49 -27.10 5.52
N SER A 246 21.01 -26.05 4.84
CA SER A 246 21.74 -24.78 4.74
C SER A 246 21.70 -23.93 6.02
N LEU A 247 20.68 -24.06 6.86
CA LEU A 247 20.59 -23.32 8.13
C LEU A 247 21.47 -23.91 9.23
N VAL A 248 21.79 -25.21 9.17
CA VAL A 248 22.72 -25.87 10.11
C VAL A 248 24.18 -25.50 9.80
N SER A 249 24.51 -25.19 8.55
CA SER A 249 25.90 -24.85 8.17
C SER A 249 26.36 -23.46 8.61
N ILE A 250 25.44 -22.57 9.04
CA ILE A 250 25.78 -21.24 9.57
C ILE A 250 26.08 -21.30 11.08
N TYR A 251 25.71 -22.38 11.79
CA TYR A 251 25.90 -22.52 13.25
C TYR A 251 27.04 -23.49 13.65
N GLY A 252 28.03 -23.70 12.78
CA GLY A 252 29.21 -24.50 13.08
C GLY A 252 30.34 -23.73 13.77
N GLN A 253 30.20 -23.39 15.06
CA GLN A 253 31.36 -23.16 15.94
C GLN A 253 31.19 -23.86 17.30
N ASN A 254 31.74 -25.08 17.32
CA ASN A 254 32.46 -25.78 18.39
C ASN A 254 31.82 -25.96 19.80
N PRO A 255 31.37 -27.19 20.16
CA PRO A 255 31.02 -27.56 21.52
C PRO A 255 32.27 -28.07 22.24
N SER A 256 32.98 -27.18 22.94
CA SER A 256 34.04 -27.58 23.88
C SER A 256 34.24 -26.51 24.94
N LYS A 257 33.31 -26.45 25.90
CA LYS A 257 33.51 -26.13 27.33
C LYS A 257 32.16 -25.85 27.98
N MET A 258 31.57 -26.89 28.57
CA MET A 258 30.72 -26.73 29.74
C MET A 258 30.73 -28.04 30.51
N THR A 259 31.77 -28.20 31.34
CA THR A 259 31.77 -29.12 32.46
C THR A 259 31.84 -28.24 33.71
N LEU A 260 30.82 -28.43 34.57
CA LEU A 260 30.55 -27.80 35.87
C LEU A 260 30.10 -26.33 35.86
#